data_AF-A0A086M561-F1
#
_entry.id   AF-A0A086M561-F1
#
_cell.length_a   1.000
_cell.length_b   1.000
_cell.length_c   1.000
_cell.angle_alpha   90.00
_cell.angle_beta   90.00
_cell.angle_gamma   90.00
#
_symmetry.space_group_name_H-M   'P 1'
#
loop_
_entity.id
_entity.type
_entity.pdbx_description
1 polymer ?
#
loop_
_entity_poly.entity_id
_entity_poly.type
_entity_poly.pdbx_seq_one_letter_code
_entity_poly.pdbx_strand_id
1 'polypeptide(L)'
;LRIQTLLGELLVTSAVIAYSGVFPAAYRQRCLQRWRGTLARYGVELSAHFDIQKAVGDSLQIQTWIVNMLPNDPLSIENAIILSLSTRWPLLIDPQNQATRWLKKTYPDMIVRNHVSLCVEGSVPGQNLEQFQTRRA
;
A
#
# COMPACT_ATOMS: atom_id res chain seq x y z
N LEU A 1 15.16 -16.13 -7.62
CA LEU A 1 15.16 -14.70 -8.01
C LEU A 1 15.64 -14.58 -9.45
N ARG A 2 14.80 -14.05 -10.35
CA ARG A 2 15.21 -13.76 -11.74
C ARG A 2 15.72 -12.33 -11.78
N ILE A 3 17.05 -12.16 -11.78
CA ILE A 3 17.70 -10.83 -11.68
C ILE A 3 17.29 -9.92 -12.85
N GLN A 4 16.98 -10.50 -14.02
CA GLN A 4 16.59 -9.77 -15.24
C GLN A 4 15.31 -8.94 -15.09
N THR A 5 14.30 -9.44 -14.37
CA THR A 5 13.00 -8.75 -14.22
C THR A 5 12.93 -7.83 -13.01
N LEU A 6 13.94 -7.89 -12.13
CA LEU A 6 13.93 -7.20 -10.84
C LEU A 6 13.74 -5.68 -10.99
N LEU A 7 14.43 -5.07 -11.95
CA LEU A 7 14.33 -3.63 -12.19
C LEU A 7 12.92 -3.22 -12.61
N GLY A 8 12.30 -3.96 -13.53
CA GLY A 8 10.93 -3.70 -13.97
C GLY A 8 9.93 -3.88 -12.84
N GLU A 9 10.07 -4.95 -12.05
CA GLU A 9 9.19 -5.22 -10.91
C GLU A 9 9.30 -4.14 -9.83
N LEU A 10 10.52 -3.67 -9.53
CA LEU A 10 10.76 -2.59 -8.57
C LEU A 10 10.14 -1.27 -9.04
N LEU A 11 10.32 -0.91 -10.31
CA LEU A 11 9.77 0.32 -10.88
C LEU A 11 8.24 0.33 -10.85
N VAL A 12 7.62 -0.77 -11.27
CA VAL A 12 6.16 -0.90 -11.25
C VAL A 12 5.63 -0.89 -9.82
N THR A 13 6.25 -1.64 -8.92
CA THR A 13 5.84 -1.69 -7.51
C THR A 13 5.89 -0.31 -6.87
N SER A 14 6.99 0.43 -7.10
CA SER A 14 7.15 1.80 -6.61
C SER A 14 6.07 2.72 -7.17
N ALA A 15 5.74 2.59 -8.46
CA ALA A 15 4.67 3.36 -9.09
C ALA A 15 3.28 3.03 -8.51
N VAL A 16 3.00 1.76 -8.21
CA VAL A 16 1.75 1.34 -7.57
C VAL A 16 1.62 1.96 -6.17
N ILE A 17 2.65 1.84 -5.34
CA ILE A 17 2.64 2.39 -3.98
C ILE A 17 2.47 3.92 -4.00
N ALA A 18 3.18 4.60 -4.90
CA ALA A 18 3.17 6.06 -4.96
C ALA A 18 1.88 6.65 -5.56
N TYR A 19 1.27 6.00 -6.55
CA TYR A 19 0.22 6.61 -7.37
C TYR A 19 -1.10 5.86 -7.43
N SER A 20 -1.14 4.55 -7.13
CA SER A 20 -2.35 3.75 -7.37
C SER A 20 -3.40 3.86 -6.27
N GLY A 21 -3.04 4.27 -5.05
CA GLY A 21 -3.91 4.19 -3.87
C GLY A 21 -5.30 4.83 -4.03
N VAL A 22 -5.42 5.91 -4.81
CA VAL A 22 -6.69 6.63 -5.03
C VAL A 22 -7.60 5.98 -6.08
N PHE A 23 -7.05 5.11 -6.94
CA PHE A 23 -7.75 4.64 -8.12
C PHE A 23 -8.49 3.32 -7.89
N PRO A 24 -9.62 3.08 -8.58
CA PRO A 24 -10.29 1.79 -8.57
C PRO A 24 -9.50 0.73 -9.34
N ALA A 25 -9.73 -0.55 -9.04
CA ALA A 25 -9.01 -1.69 -9.62
C ALA A 25 -8.88 -1.63 -11.14
N ALA A 26 -9.97 -1.33 -11.86
CA ALA A 26 -9.96 -1.26 -13.32
C ALA A 26 -9.01 -0.17 -13.87
N TYR A 27 -8.86 0.96 -13.17
CA TYR A 27 -7.94 2.01 -13.58
C TYR A 27 -6.49 1.62 -13.26
N ARG A 28 -6.23 0.99 -12.10
CA ARG A 28 -4.91 0.47 -11.74
C ARG A 28 -4.40 -0.54 -12.78
N GLN A 29 -5.27 -1.42 -13.26
CA GLN A 29 -4.93 -2.37 -14.34
C GLN A 29 -4.55 -1.65 -15.64
N ARG A 30 -5.26 -0.58 -16.02
CA ARG A 30 -4.88 0.24 -17.19
C ARG A 30 -3.52 0.92 -17.01
N CYS A 31 -3.23 1.45 -15.82
CA CYS A 31 -1.91 2.00 -15.50
C CYS A 31 -0.82 0.94 -15.63
N LEU A 32 -1.02 -0.25 -15.08
CA LEU A 32 -0.07 -1.36 -15.17
C LEU A 32 0.22 -1.74 -16.63
N GLN A 33 -0.80 -1.86 -17.47
CA GLN A 33 -0.59 -2.16 -18.89
C GLN A 33 0.18 -1.05 -19.62
N ARG A 34 -0.11 0.21 -19.29
CA ARG A 34 0.62 1.35 -19.85
C ARG A 34 2.08 1.36 -19.41
N TRP A 35 2.35 1.15 -18.12
CA TRP A 35 3.71 1.06 -17.59
C TRP A 35 4.48 -0.11 -18.18
N ARG A 36 3.84 -1.28 -18.35
CA ARG A 36 4.43 -2.43 -19.05
C ARG A 36 4.85 -2.05 -20.47
N GLY A 37 3.99 -1.38 -21.23
CA GLY A 37 4.31 -0.90 -22.58
C GLY A 37 5.46 0.10 -22.58
N THR A 38 5.50 1.01 -21.61
CA THR A 38 6.62 1.96 -21.44
C THR A 38 7.93 1.24 -21.13
N LEU A 39 7.95 0.31 -20.18
CA LEU A 39 9.16 -0.46 -19.83
C LEU A 39 9.70 -1.24 -21.03
N ALA A 40 8.82 -1.90 -21.79
CA ALA A 40 9.20 -2.62 -23.01
C ALA A 40 9.88 -1.71 -24.04
N ARG A 41 9.41 -0.45 -24.21
CA ARG A 41 10.04 0.54 -25.10
C ARG A 41 11.45 0.94 -24.68
N TYR A 42 11.76 0.85 -23.39
CA TYR A 42 13.09 1.14 -22.83
C TYR A 42 13.94 -0.12 -22.64
N GLY A 43 13.49 -1.28 -23.12
CA GLY A 43 14.22 -2.55 -22.98
C GLY A 43 14.25 -3.10 -21.54
N VAL A 44 13.35 -2.64 -20.67
CA VAL A 44 13.24 -3.14 -19.29
C VAL A 44 12.22 -4.27 -19.26
N GLU A 45 12.68 -5.46 -18.86
CA GLU A 45 11.83 -6.63 -18.73
C GLU A 45 10.96 -6.57 -17.47
N LEU A 46 9.69 -6.96 -17.62
CA LEU A 46 8.74 -7.14 -16.54
C LEU A 46 8.12 -8.53 -16.65
N SER A 47 8.01 -9.24 -15.53
CA SER A 47 7.35 -10.56 -15.49
C SER A 47 5.99 -10.54 -16.20
N ALA A 48 5.70 -11.59 -16.98
CA ALA A 48 4.44 -11.71 -17.72
C ALA A 48 3.22 -11.63 -16.79
N HIS A 49 3.35 -12.19 -15.58
CA HIS A 49 2.31 -12.22 -14.56
C HIS A 49 2.78 -11.45 -13.32
N PHE A 50 3.08 -10.15 -13.49
CA PHE A 50 3.40 -9.28 -12.37
C PHE A 50 2.23 -9.22 -11.39
N ASP A 51 2.52 -9.49 -10.13
CA ASP A 51 1.58 -9.46 -9.01
C ASP A 51 2.28 -8.78 -7.84
N ILE A 52 1.76 -7.64 -7.41
CA ILE A 52 2.34 -6.85 -6.33
C ILE A 52 2.33 -7.60 -4.99
N GLN A 53 1.32 -8.44 -4.76
CA GLN A 53 1.25 -9.24 -3.54
C GLN A 53 2.38 -10.25 -3.49
N LYS A 54 2.77 -10.82 -4.64
CA LYS A 54 3.93 -11.72 -4.73
C LYS A 54 5.26 -10.97 -4.72
N ALA A 55 5.28 -9.74 -5.23
CA ALA A 55 6.49 -8.95 -5.34
C ALA A 55 6.94 -8.40 -3.98
N VAL A 56 6.01 -7.91 -3.16
CA VAL A 56 6.33 -7.24 -1.88
C VAL A 56 5.44 -7.62 -0.71
N GLY A 57 4.43 -8.47 -0.91
CA GLY A 57 3.55 -8.92 0.17
C GLY A 57 4.21 -9.99 1.03
N ASP A 58 4.26 -9.74 2.34
CA ASP A 58 4.62 -10.77 3.31
C ASP A 58 3.41 -11.68 3.59
N SER A 59 3.56 -12.97 3.33
CA SER A 59 2.44 -13.92 3.44
C SER A 59 1.90 -14.02 4.87
N LEU A 60 2.77 -13.95 5.89
CA LEU A 60 2.34 -14.01 7.29
C LEU A 60 1.56 -12.75 7.67
N GLN A 61 2.07 -11.58 7.29
CA GLN A 61 1.43 -10.29 7.52
C GLN A 61 0.06 -10.22 6.85
N ILE A 62 -0.07 -10.69 5.60
CA ILE A 62 -1.34 -10.76 4.88
C ILE A 62 -2.34 -11.65 5.64
N GLN A 63 -1.90 -12.82 6.14
CA GLN A 63 -2.77 -13.67 6.94
C GLN A 63 -3.22 -12.98 8.23
N THR A 64 -2.32 -12.26 8.92
CA THR A 64 -2.66 -11.45 10.09
C THR A 64 -3.72 -10.40 9.76
N TRP A 65 -3.58 -9.69 8.63
CA TRP A 65 -4.58 -8.72 8.20
C TRP A 65 -5.95 -9.35 7.96
N ILE A 66 -6.00 -10.51 7.29
CA ILE A 66 -7.25 -11.24 7.02
C ILE A 66 -7.94 -11.67 8.33
N VAL A 67 -7.18 -12.24 9.28
CA VAL A 67 -7.68 -12.58 10.63
C VAL A 67 -8.19 -11.32 11.36
N ASN A 68 -7.58 -10.17 11.08
CA ASN A 68 -8.00 -8.88 11.61
C ASN A 68 -9.10 -8.20 10.79
N MET A 69 -9.88 -8.97 10.04
CA MET A 69 -11.06 -8.52 9.28
C MET A 69 -10.74 -7.66 8.04
N LEU A 70 -9.53 -7.75 7.49
CA LEU A 70 -9.30 -7.31 6.12
C LEU A 70 -10.02 -8.28 5.16
N PRO A 71 -10.78 -7.79 4.17
CA PRO A 71 -11.34 -8.67 3.15
C PRO A 71 -10.25 -9.42 2.39
N ASN A 72 -10.48 -10.70 2.14
CA ASN A 72 -9.57 -11.55 1.36
C ASN A 72 -9.82 -11.38 -0.15
N ASP A 73 -9.82 -10.13 -0.62
CA ASP A 73 -9.89 -9.81 -2.05
C ASP A 73 -8.62 -9.09 -2.50
N PRO A 74 -8.24 -9.19 -3.79
CA PRO A 74 -6.98 -8.64 -4.26
C PRO A 74 -6.83 -7.13 -4.06
N LEU A 75 -7.91 -6.37 -4.19
CA LEU A 75 -7.89 -4.91 -4.06
C LEU A 75 -7.70 -4.50 -2.59
N SER A 76 -8.38 -5.17 -1.67
CA SER A 76 -8.22 -4.93 -0.23
C SER A 76 -6.82 -5.23 0.26
N ILE A 77 -6.24 -6.35 -0.19
CA ILE A 77 -4.84 -6.71 0.12
C ILE A 77 -3.88 -5.71 -0.51
N GLU A 78 -4.09 -5.31 -1.77
CA GLU A 78 -3.26 -4.29 -2.41
C GLU A 78 -3.32 -2.95 -1.67
N ASN A 79 -4.51 -2.53 -1.21
CA ASN A 79 -4.66 -1.33 -0.39
C ASN A 79 -3.90 -1.45 0.94
N ALA A 80 -3.95 -2.61 1.61
CA ALA A 80 -3.19 -2.85 2.82
C ALA A 80 -1.67 -2.79 2.59
N ILE A 81 -1.18 -3.34 1.46
CA ILE A 81 0.23 -3.25 1.06
C ILE A 81 0.64 -1.80 0.81
N ILE A 82 -0.18 -1.02 0.09
CA ILE A 82 0.08 0.40 -0.14
C ILE A 82 0.14 1.15 1.19
N LEU A 83 -0.79 0.87 2.12
CA LEU A 83 -0.81 1.49 3.44
C LEU A 83 0.43 1.11 4.27
N SER A 84 0.88 -0.14 4.23
CA SER A 84 2.03 -0.61 5.01
C SER A 84 3.38 -0.11 4.47
N LEU A 85 3.47 0.14 3.16
CA LEU A 85 4.70 0.60 2.50
C LEU A 85 4.73 2.11 2.24
N SER A 86 3.62 2.81 2.44
CA SER A 86 3.55 4.27 2.27
C SER A 86 4.36 4.98 3.34
N THR A 87 5.22 5.90 2.93
CA THR A 87 5.95 6.80 3.83
C THR A 87 5.16 8.05 4.21
N ARG A 88 4.00 8.27 3.58
CA ARG A 88 3.10 9.39 3.85
C ARG A 88 1.87 8.94 4.63
N TRP A 89 1.31 9.87 5.41
CA TRP A 89 0.03 9.71 6.10
C TRP A 89 -1.10 9.42 5.09
N PRO A 90 -1.69 8.22 5.10
CA PRO A 90 -2.68 7.84 4.10
C PRO A 90 -4.06 8.39 4.47
N LEU A 91 -4.72 9.02 3.49
CA LEU A 91 -6.13 9.37 3.60
C LEU A 91 -6.99 8.18 3.17
N LEU A 92 -7.74 7.59 4.09
CA LEU A 92 -8.65 6.49 3.78
C LEU A 92 -10.05 7.01 3.44
N ILE A 93 -10.57 6.57 2.28
CA ILE A 93 -11.96 6.79 1.88
C ILE A 93 -12.73 5.50 2.19
N ASP A 94 -13.39 5.46 3.34
CA ASP A 94 -13.98 4.23 3.89
C ASP A 94 -15.45 4.45 4.33
N PRO A 95 -16.41 4.48 3.39
CA PRO A 95 -17.82 4.75 3.71
C PRO A 95 -18.46 3.67 4.58
N GLN A 96 -17.91 2.44 4.58
CA GLN A 96 -18.46 1.29 5.31
C GLN A 96 -17.74 1.02 6.65
N ASN A 97 -16.78 1.87 7.02
CA ASN A 97 -15.91 1.70 8.20
C ASN A 97 -15.17 0.35 8.22
N GLN A 98 -14.93 -0.27 7.07
CA GLN A 98 -14.27 -1.57 6.97
C GLN A 98 -12.78 -1.45 7.26
N ALA A 99 -12.10 -0.52 6.58
CA ALA A 99 -10.68 -0.27 6.81
C ALA A 99 -10.44 0.24 8.23
N THR A 100 -11.35 1.06 8.75
CA THR A 100 -11.29 1.56 10.13
C THR A 100 -11.35 0.43 11.17
N ARG A 101 -12.25 -0.55 11.00
CA ARG A 101 -12.32 -1.73 11.89
C ARG A 101 -11.05 -2.58 11.81
N TRP A 102 -10.57 -2.82 10.59
CA TRP A 102 -9.33 -3.57 10.37
C TRP A 102 -8.12 -2.90 11.03
N LEU A 103 -7.97 -1.58 10.86
CA LEU A 103 -6.86 -0.81 11.43
C LEU A 103 -6.87 -0.84 12.97
N LYS A 104 -8.04 -0.64 13.61
CA LYS A 104 -8.15 -0.70 15.07
C LYS A 104 -7.83 -2.08 15.64
N LYS A 105 -8.16 -3.15 14.91
CA LYS A 105 -7.87 -4.53 15.33
C LYS A 105 -6.40 -4.90 15.10
N THR A 106 -5.80 -4.39 14.02
CA THR A 106 -4.40 -4.67 13.66
C THR A 106 -3.41 -3.82 14.44
N TYR A 107 -3.77 -2.57 14.73
CA TYR A 107 -2.93 -1.58 15.41
C TYR A 107 -3.73 -0.92 16.54
N PRO A 108 -3.82 -1.58 17.72
CA PRO A 108 -4.64 -1.10 18.84
C PRO A 108 -4.25 0.30 19.33
N ASP A 109 -2.97 0.64 19.22
CA ASP A 109 -2.44 1.95 19.63
C ASP A 109 -2.74 3.06 18.61
N MET A 110 -3.33 2.75 17.45
CA MET A 110 -3.57 3.71 16.37
C MET A 110 -4.78 4.63 16.64
N ILE A 111 -4.53 5.94 16.69
CA ILE A 111 -5.51 7.00 16.89
C ILE A 111 -6.15 7.36 15.54
N VAL A 112 -7.36 6.87 15.30
CA VAL A 112 -8.19 7.30 14.16
C VAL A 112 -8.93 8.60 14.53
N ARG A 113 -8.68 9.72 13.83
CA ARG A 113 -9.39 11.00 14.05
C ARG A 113 -10.31 11.35 12.88
N ASN A 114 -11.51 11.88 13.14
CA ASN A 114 -12.40 12.54 12.15
C ASN A 114 -12.64 11.83 10.80
N HIS A 115 -12.78 10.49 10.78
CA HIS A 115 -12.89 9.71 9.54
C HIS A 115 -11.70 9.85 8.56
N VAL A 116 -10.57 10.40 9.03
CA VAL A 116 -9.30 10.54 8.34
C VAL A 116 -8.25 9.84 9.21
N SER A 117 -7.90 8.60 8.90
CA SER A 117 -6.90 7.88 9.69
C SER A 117 -5.54 8.60 9.63
N LEU A 118 -5.09 9.09 10.78
CA LEU A 118 -3.70 9.45 11.05
C LEU A 118 -3.07 8.21 11.71
N CYS A 119 -1.89 7.80 11.26
CA CYS A 119 -1.14 6.75 11.96
C CYS A 119 -0.63 7.30 13.31
N VAL A 120 -0.27 6.41 14.23
CA VAL A 120 0.35 6.77 15.50
C VAL A 120 1.85 6.57 15.40
N GLU A 121 2.59 7.59 15.83
CA GLU A 121 4.00 7.49 16.17
C GLU A 121 4.17 6.42 17.26
N GLY A 122 4.93 5.36 16.98
CA GLY A 122 5.19 4.36 18.00
C GLY A 122 5.83 3.06 17.52
N SER A 123 6.87 3.11 16.69
CA SER A 123 7.75 1.92 16.47
C SER A 123 9.19 2.25 16.09
N VAL A 124 9.64 3.51 16.21
CA VAL A 124 11.05 3.86 16.04
C VAL A 124 11.57 4.36 17.38
N PRO A 125 12.42 3.61 18.09
CA PRO A 125 13.05 4.09 19.31
C PRO A 125 13.95 5.29 18.97
N GLY A 126 13.70 6.45 19.59
CA GLY A 126 14.63 7.58 19.56
C GLY A 126 14.27 8.80 18.70
N GLN A 127 13.01 9.00 18.28
CA GLN A 127 12.61 10.26 17.65
C GLN A 127 11.68 11.07 18.58
N ASN A 128 12.10 12.32 18.85
CA ASN A 128 11.50 13.25 19.81
C ASN A 128 10.10 13.73 19.38
N LEU A 129 9.18 13.73 20.34
CA LEU A 129 7.74 13.98 20.25
C LEU A 129 7.30 15.46 20.09
N GLU A 130 8.20 16.40 19.80
CA GLU A 130 7.86 17.84 19.84
C GLU A 130 7.75 18.55 18.48
N GLN A 131 7.93 17.86 17.36
CA GLN A 131 7.81 18.51 16.06
C GLN A 131 6.51 18.11 15.36
N PHE A 132 5.85 19.11 14.79
CA PHE A 132 4.71 19.00 13.86
C PHE A 132 3.32 19.03 14.49
N GLN A 133 3.06 20.13 15.20
CA GLN A 133 1.78 20.82 15.09
C GLN A 133 1.34 20.88 13.61
N THR A 134 0.17 20.31 13.31
CA THR A 134 -0.73 20.65 12.20
C THR A 134 -0.10 21.42 11.03
N ARG A 135 0.47 20.71 10.05
CA ARG A 135 0.40 21.21 8.68
C ARG A 135 -1.00 20.89 8.14
N ARG A 136 -1.94 21.77 8.47
CA ARG A 136 -3.12 21.99 7.63
C ARG A 136 -2.62 22.28 6.21
N ALA A 137 -3.16 21.55 5.24
CA ALA A 137 -3.16 22.02 3.86
C ALA A 137 -4.05 23.27 3.75
#